data_AF-A0A4V3V7T8-F1
#
_entry.id   AF-A0A4V3V7T8-F1
#
_cell.length_a   1.000
_cell.length_b   1.000
_cell.length_c   1.000
_cell.angle_alpha   90.00
_cell.angle_beta   90.00
_cell.angle_gamma   90.00
#
_symmetry.space_group_name_H-M   'P 1'
#
loop_
_entity.id
_entity.type
_entity.pdbx_description
1 polymer ?
#
loop_
_entity_poly.entity_id
_entity_poly.type
_entity_poly.pdbx_seq_one_letter_code
_entity_poly.pdbx_strand_id
1 'polypeptide(L)' 'MLCECGGVLSVIRIEKYPENLKDKINYDRLCDVVCLSCGKVIYSQPYDFGKKINKVRKIDQN' A
#
# COMPACT_ATOMS: atom_id res chain seq x y z
N MET A 1 -9.01 2.51 7.17
CA MET A 1 -7.86 1.77 7.71
C MET A 1 -7.50 2.36 9.07
N LEU A 2 -7.45 1.55 10.12
CA LEU A 2 -7.10 1.97 11.48
C LEU A 2 -5.66 1.57 11.79
N CYS A 3 -4.92 2.45 12.45
CA CYS A 3 -3.63 2.15 13.03
C CYS A 3 -3.82 1.30 14.29
N GLU A 4 -2.78 0.57 14.73
CA GLU A 4 -2.79 -0.21 15.98
C GLU A 4 -3.11 0.64 17.23
N CYS A 5 -2.85 1.95 17.18
CA CYS A 5 -3.20 2.89 18.24
C CYS A 5 -4.66 3.37 18.20
N GLY A 6 -5.48 2.85 17.28
CA GLY A 6 -6.87 3.29 17.05
C GLY A 6 -7.01 4.53 16.16
N GLY A 7 -5.91 5.16 15.76
CA GLY A 7 -5.91 6.35 14.89
C GLY A 7 -6.26 6.05 13.42
N VAL A 8 -6.71 7.07 12.70
CA VAL A 8 -7.01 6.96 11.26
C VAL A 8 -5.73 7.01 10.42
N LEU A 9 -5.61 6.10 9.46
CA LEU A 9 -4.51 6.09 8.48
C LEU A 9 -4.89 6.91 7.24
N SER A 10 -4.02 7.84 6.84
CA SER A 10 -4.15 8.69 5.64
C SER A 10 -3.10 8.32 4.60
N VAL A 11 -3.49 8.20 3.34
CA VAL A 11 -2.56 7.93 2.22
C VAL A 11 -1.64 9.13 2.01
N ILE A 12 -0.34 8.88 1.90
CA ILE A 12 0.70 9.91 1.65
C ILE A 12 1.47 9.69 0.35
N ARG A 13 1.49 8.46 -0.16
CA ARG A 13 2.13 8.11 -1.43
C ARG A 13 1.39 6.95 -2.07
N ILE A 14 1.26 6.98 -3.39
CA ILE A 14 0.72 5.86 -4.18
C ILE A 14 1.79 5.47 -5.20
N GLU A 15 1.99 4.17 -5.39
CA GLU A 15 2.87 3.62 -6.41
C GLU A 15 2.45 4.10 -7.80
N LYS A 16 3.44 4.46 -8.63
CA LYS A 16 3.20 4.76 -10.05
C LYS A 16 3.04 3.44 -10.81
N TYR A 17 2.20 3.45 -11.84
CA TYR A 17 2.18 2.31 -12.77
C TYR A 17 3.55 2.17 -13.45
N PRO A 18 4.07 0.93 -13.62
CA PRO A 18 5.23 0.68 -14.46
C PRO A 18 4.99 1.18 -15.89
N GLU A 19 6.00 1.76 -16.52
CA GLU A 19 5.86 2.47 -17.81
C GLU A 19 5.29 1.59 -18.93
N ASN A 20 5.58 0.28 -18.90
CA ASN A 20 5.15 -0.68 -19.93
C ASN A 20 3.98 -1.57 -19.49
N LEU A 21 3.27 -1.20 -18.43
CA LEU A 21 2.14 -1.97 -17.94
C LEU A 21 0.93 -1.79 -18.86
N LYS A 22 0.57 -2.87 -19.58
CA LYS A 22 -0.60 -2.89 -20.49
C LYS A 22 -1.92 -2.94 -19.74
N ASP A 23 -2.00 -3.74 -18.68
CA ASP A 23 -3.23 -3.94 -17.89
C ASP A 23 -3.18 -3.18 -16.58
N LYS A 24 -3.69 -1.94 -16.59
CA LYS A 24 -3.77 -1.09 -15.39
C LYS A 24 -4.95 -1.44 -14.49
N ILE A 25 -5.98 -2.10 -15.03
CA ILE A 25 -7.22 -2.39 -14.29
C ILE A 25 -6.97 -3.48 -13.25
N ASN A 26 -6.21 -4.51 -13.61
CA ASN A 26 -5.88 -5.62 -12.71
C ASN A 26 -4.56 -5.44 -11.96
N TYR A 27 -4.00 -4.23 -11.93
CA TYR A 27 -2.73 -3.96 -11.24
C TYR A 27 -2.98 -3.43 -9.83
N ASP A 28 -2.68 -4.28 -8.84
CA ASP A 28 -2.76 -3.95 -7.43
C ASP A 28 -1.60 -3.03 -7.02
N ARG A 29 -1.85 -1.71 -7.08
CA ARG A 29 -0.89 -0.71 -6.62
C ARG A 29 -0.68 -0.75 -5.11
N LEU A 30 0.51 -0.35 -4.70
CA LEU A 30 0.82 -0.10 -3.31
C LEU A 30 0.65 1.38 -2.94
N CYS A 31 0.44 1.65 -1.66
CA CYS A 31 0.43 2.97 -1.08
C CYS A 31 1.18 2.99 0.25
N ASP A 32 1.66 4.15 0.64
CA ASP A 32 2.10 4.40 2.00
C ASP A 32 1.07 5.25 2.69
N VAL A 33 0.91 5.00 3.99
CA VAL A 33 -0.05 5.71 4.84
C VAL A 33 0.65 6.24 6.09
N VAL A 34 0.13 7.33 6.63
CA VAL A 34 0.53 7.89 7.92
C VAL A 34 -0.66 7.87 8.88
N CYS A 35 -0.42 7.48 10.13
CA CYS A 35 -1.42 7.61 11.18
C CYS A 35 -1.54 9.08 11.60
N LEU A 36 -2.75 9.63 11.50
CA LEU A 36 -3.02 11.01 11.90
C LEU A 36 -2.97 11.23 13.41
N SER A 37 -3.01 10.16 14.21
CA SER A 37 -2.99 10.24 15.67
C SER A 37 -1.59 10.08 16.28
N CYS A 38 -0.76 9.15 15.76
CA CYS A 38 0.57 8.87 16.32
C CYS A 38 1.73 9.11 15.36
N GLY A 39 1.47 9.53 14.13
CA GLY A 39 2.50 9.81 13.12
C GLY A 39 3.20 8.59 12.53
N LYS A 40 2.84 7.36 12.95
CA LYS A 40 3.44 6.12 12.42
C LYS A 40 3.20 6.03 10.91
N VAL A 41 4.28 5.88 10.15
CA VAL A 41 4.23 5.62 8.70
C VAL A 41 4.23 4.12 8.47
N ILE A 42 3.34 3.65 7.61
CA ILE A 42 3.26 2.27 7.17
C ILE A 42 3.44 2.26 5.65
N TYR A 43 4.47 1.56 5.20
CA TYR A 43 4.84 1.50 3.80
C TYR A 43 4.18 0.32 3.08
N SER A 44 4.06 0.42 1.76
CA SER A 44 3.75 -0.70 0.87
C SER A 44 2.44 -1.45 1.20
N GLN A 45 1.41 -0.71 1.58
CA GLN A 45 0.06 -1.24 1.82
C GLN A 45 -0.71 -1.37 0.51
N PRO A 46 -1.66 -2.33 0.39
CA PRO A 46 -2.56 -2.39 -0.75
C PRO A 46 -3.40 -1.10 -0.90
N TYR A 47 -3.38 -0.50 -2.09
CA TYR A 47 -4.27 0.60 -2.44
C TYR A 47 -5.71 0.07 -2.66
N ASP A 48 -6.74 0.85 -2.27
CA ASP A 48 -8.18 0.55 -2.44
C ASP A 48 -8.70 -0.79 -1.86
N PHE A 49 -8.17 -1.24 -0.72
CA PHE A 49 -8.55 -2.55 -0.15
C PHE A 49 -8.40 -3.69 -1.18
N GLY A 50 -7.38 -3.61 -2.06
CA GLY A 50 -6.97 -4.70 -2.93
C GLY A 50 -7.11 -6.01 -2.16
N LYS A 51 -7.86 -6.97 -2.75
CA LYS A 51 -8.34 -8.18 -2.06
C LYS A 51 -7.24 -8.68 -1.13
N LYS A 52 -7.58 -9.10 0.10
CA LYS A 52 -6.65 -9.61 1.15
C LYS A 52 -5.61 -10.65 0.69
N ILE A 53 -5.62 -11.07 -0.57
CA ILE A 53 -4.72 -11.99 -1.24
C ILE A 53 -3.95 -11.22 -2.34
N ASN A 54 -3.23 -10.16 -1.98
CA ASN A 54 -2.08 -9.77 -2.81
C ASN A 54 -0.97 -10.75 -2.48
N LYS A 55 -0.46 -11.48 -3.49
CA LYS A 55 0.73 -12.33 -3.34
C LYS A 55 1.87 -11.42 -2.84
N VAL A 56 2.12 -11.44 -1.54
CA VAL A 56 3.31 -10.84 -0.93
C VAL A 56 4.49 -11.53 -1.60
N ARG A 57 5.12 -10.87 -2.56
CA ARG A 57 6.32 -11.39 -3.21
C ARG A 57 7.43 -11.34 -2.16
N LYS A 58 8.07 -12.48 -1.89
CA LYS A 58 9.32 -12.48 -1.12
C LYS A 58 10.34 -11.69 -1.93
N ILE A 59 10.97 -10.72 -1.28
CA ILE A 59 12.13 -10.04 -1.81
C ILE A 59 13.28 -11.03 -1.62
N ASP A 60 13.80 -11.61 -2.71
CA ASP A 60 15.05 -12.36 -2.65
C ASP A 60 16.16 -11.39 -2.25
N GLN A 61 16.69 -11.59 -1.04
CA GLN A 61 17.92 -10.96 -0.59
C GLN A 61 19.07 -11.83 -1.06
N ASN A 62 19.68 -11.44 -2.18
CA ASN A 62 20.99 -11.94 -2.59
C ASN A 62 22.07 -10.98 -2.09
#